data_AF-A0A1T4W921-F1
#
_entry.id   AF-A0A1T4W921-F1
#
_cell.length_a   1.000
_cell.length_b   1.000
_cell.length_c   1.000
_cell.angle_alpha   90.00
_cell.angle_beta   90.00
_cell.angle_gamma   90.00
#
_symmetry.space_group_name_H-M   'P 1'
#
loop_
_entity.id
_entity.type
_entity.pdbx_description
1 polymer ?
#
loop_
_entity_poly.entity_id
_entity_poly.type
_entity_poly.pdbx_seq_one_letter_code
_entity_poly.pdbx_strand_id
1 'polypeptide(L)'
;MRKHYSVILMYDDYNCAIKQISKNTYDQIQDMKKRGESDKSIIKSLTEINTVEDNIIINGATIEEAKSRAQDEGEDFIVLKNFTH
;
A
#
# COMPACT_ATOMS: atom_id res chain seq x y z
N MET A 1 -17.53 13.18 1.73
CA MET A 1 -16.25 12.72 1.14
C MET A 1 -16.18 11.22 1.31
N ARG A 2 -15.97 10.45 0.22
CA ARG A 2 -15.70 9.02 0.35
C ARG A 2 -14.28 8.90 0.91
N LYS A 3 -14.10 8.16 1.99
CA LYS A 3 -12.76 7.84 2.48
C LYS A 3 -12.11 6.92 1.47
N HIS A 4 -10.95 7.31 0.97
CA HIS A 4 -10.11 6.47 0.14
C HIS A 4 -9.04 5.81 1.02
N TYR A 5 -8.71 4.57 0.67
CA TYR A 5 -7.75 3.75 1.40
C TYR A 5 -6.62 3.39 0.44
N SER A 6 -5.40 3.55 0.91
CA SER A 6 -4.22 3.37 0.07
C SER A 6 -3.19 2.48 0.75
N VAL A 7 -2.44 1.75 -0.06
CA VAL A 7 -1.27 0.99 0.39
C VAL A 7 -0.04 1.52 -0.33
N ILE A 8 0.98 1.86 0.46
CA ILE A 8 2.29 2.26 -0.01
C ILE A 8 3.15 1.00 -0.04
N LEU A 9 3.50 0.57 -1.24
CA LEU A 9 4.35 -0.59 -1.52
C LEU A 9 5.78 -0.11 -1.73
N MET A 10 6.69 -0.46 -0.82
CA MET A 10 8.11 -0.13 -0.98
C MET A 10 8.84 -1.26 -1.72
N TYR A 11 9.46 -0.93 -2.85
CA TYR A 11 10.39 -1.80 -3.57
C TYR A 11 11.77 -1.77 -2.93
N ASP A 12 12.23 -0.56 -2.62
CA ASP A 12 13.48 -0.27 -1.93
C ASP A 12 13.33 1.04 -1.10
N ASP A 13 14.42 1.53 -0.50
CA ASP A 13 14.39 2.73 0.35
C ASP A 13 14.05 4.02 -0.40
N TYR A 14 14.12 4.00 -1.75
CA TYR A 14 13.91 5.16 -2.61
C TYR A 14 12.72 5.00 -3.55
N ASN A 15 12.31 3.78 -3.87
CA ASN A 15 11.22 3.50 -4.80
C ASN A 15 10.00 2.94 -4.06
N CYS A 16 8.93 3.73 -4.08
CA CYS A 16 7.62 3.34 -3.60
C CYS A 16 6.58 3.42 -4.72
N ALA A 17 5.56 2.57 -4.62
CA ALA A 17 4.31 2.71 -5.35
C ALA A 17 3.16 2.97 -4.38
N ILE A 18 2.23 3.84 -4.77
CA ILE A 18 0.97 4.04 -4.03
C ILE A 18 -0.13 3.35 -4.82
N LYS A 19 -0.88 2.49 -4.15
CA LYS A 19 -2.00 1.77 -4.74
C LYS A 19 -3.27 2.04 -3.94
N GLN A 20 -4.32 2.49 -4.62
CA GLN A 20 -5.64 2.60 -4.01
C GLN A 20 -6.24 1.21 -3.88
N ILE A 21 -6.81 0.92 -2.72
CA ILE A 21 -7.39 -0.37 -2.37
C ILE A 21 -8.78 -0.19 -1.79
N SER A 22 -9.56 -1.27 -1.80
CA SER A 22 -10.84 -1.26 -1.11
C SER A 22 -10.65 -1.20 0.41
N LYS A 23 -11.65 -0.68 1.13
CA LYS A 23 -11.68 -0.73 2.60
C LYS A 23 -11.51 -2.16 3.13
N ASN A 24 -12.13 -3.15 2.48
CA ASN A 24 -12.03 -4.55 2.91
C ASN A 24 -10.57 -5.04 2.83
N THR A 25 -9.87 -4.71 1.75
CA THR A 25 -8.44 -5.04 1.59
C THR A 25 -7.61 -4.33 2.66
N TYR A 26 -7.90 -3.06 2.94
CA TYR A 26 -7.22 -2.29 3.99
C TYR A 26 -7.39 -2.94 5.37
N ASP A 27 -8.63 -3.27 5.74
CA ASP A 27 -8.95 -3.92 7.01
C ASP A 27 -8.26 -5.29 7.12
N GLN A 28 -8.24 -6.08 6.04
CA GLN A 28 -7.50 -7.35 5.98
C GLN A 28 -6.00 -7.18 6.20
N ILE A 29 -5.36 -6.19 5.57
CA ILE A 29 -3.93 -5.88 5.79
C ILE A 29 -3.70 -5.54 7.26
N GLN A 30 -4.55 -4.71 7.86
CA GLN A 30 -4.42 -4.36 9.28
C GLN A 30 -4.55 -5.58 10.19
N ASP A 31 -5.53 -6.46 9.94
CA ASP A 31 -5.71 -7.69 10.70
C ASP A 31 -4.49 -8.62 10.58
N MET A 32 -3.92 -8.78 9.38
CA MET A 32 -2.71 -9.58 9.19
C MET A 32 -1.51 -8.97 9.92
N LYS A 33 -1.33 -7.64 9.89
CA LYS A 33 -0.28 -6.97 10.68
C LYS A 33 -0.47 -7.16 12.18
N LYS A 34 -1.71 -7.06 12.69
CA LYS A 34 -2.02 -7.31 14.10
C LYS A 34 -1.72 -8.75 14.53
N ARG A 35 -1.85 -9.71 13.61
CA ARG A 35 -1.47 -11.11 13.82
C ARG A 35 0.05 -11.35 13.74
N GLY A 36 0.84 -10.33 13.42
CA GLY A 36 2.29 -10.43 13.29
C GLY A 36 2.75 -11.00 11.95
N GLU A 37 1.90 -11.00 10.92
CA GLU A 37 2.32 -11.40 9.59
C GLU A 37 3.34 -10.41 9.00
N SER A 38 4.32 -10.95 8.30
CA SER A 38 5.33 -10.15 7.61
C SER A 38 4.74 -9.45 6.38
N ASP A 39 5.19 -8.25 6.10
CA ASP A 39 4.73 -7.45 4.94
C ASP A 39 4.79 -8.25 3.62
N LYS A 40 5.83 -9.07 3.42
CA LYS A 40 5.97 -9.95 2.24
C LYS A 40 4.85 -11.00 2.15
N SER A 41 4.44 -11.59 3.28
CA SER A 41 3.34 -12.56 3.32
C SER A 41 2.00 -11.87 3.02
N ILE A 42 1.79 -10.68 3.57
CA ILE A 42 0.60 -9.86 3.32
C ILE A 42 0.47 -9.54 1.83
N ILE A 43 1.55 -9.04 1.21
CA ILE A 43 1.61 -8.77 -0.23
C ILE A 43 1.25 -10.02 -1.04
N LYS A 44 1.85 -11.17 -0.71
CA LYS A 44 1.63 -12.43 -1.44
C LYS A 44 0.19 -12.95 -1.29
N SER A 45 -0.41 -12.79 -0.12
CA SER A 45 -1.77 -13.25 0.17
C SER A 45 -2.85 -12.40 -0.49
N LEU A 46 -2.56 -11.15 -0.82
CA LEU A 46 -3.53 -10.22 -1.39
C LEU A 46 -3.39 -10.14 -2.90
N THR A 47 -4.29 -10.84 -3.60
CA THR A 47 -4.37 -10.81 -5.06
C THR A 47 -4.53 -9.38 -5.57
N GLU A 48 -5.34 -8.54 -4.92
CA GLU A 48 -5.53 -7.12 -5.30
C GLU A 48 -4.24 -6.31 -5.26
N ILE A 49 -3.27 -6.67 -4.40
CA ILE A 49 -1.93 -6.06 -4.39
C ILE A 49 -1.11 -6.59 -5.58
N ASN A 50 -1.10 -7.90 -5.80
CA ASN A 50 -0.31 -8.56 -6.86
C ASN A 50 -0.84 -8.36 -8.28
N THR A 51 -2.13 -8.13 -8.46
CA THR A 51 -2.74 -7.93 -9.77
C THR A 51 -2.70 -6.44 -10.12
N VAL A 52 -2.00 -6.16 -11.22
CA VAL A 52 -2.18 -5.03 -12.13
C VAL A 52 -1.54 -3.69 -11.73
N GLU A 53 -0.74 -3.19 -12.68
CA GLU A 53 -0.16 -1.86 -12.81
C GLU A 53 -1.23 -0.75 -12.85
N ASP A 54 -2.48 -1.07 -13.19
CA ASP A 54 -3.60 -0.13 -13.41
C ASP A 54 -4.05 0.68 -12.18
N ASN A 55 -3.74 0.22 -10.97
CA ASN A 55 -4.16 0.91 -9.73
C ASN A 55 -3.00 1.67 -9.06
N ILE A 56 -1.83 1.74 -9.71
CA ILE A 56 -0.68 2.49 -9.22
C ILE A 56 -0.92 3.97 -9.52
N ILE A 57 -1.14 4.76 -8.48
CA ILE A 57 -1.35 6.21 -8.57
C ILE A 57 -0.01 6.90 -8.85
N ILE A 58 1.06 6.40 -8.25
CA ILE A 58 2.42 6.93 -8.38
C ILE A 58 3.38 5.74 -8.36
N ASN A 59 4.31 5.71 -9.32
CA ASN A 59 5.40 4.75 -9.39
C ASN A 59 6.74 5.50 -9.36
N GLY A 60 7.68 5.09 -8.50
CA GLY A 60 9.01 5.71 -8.39
C GLY A 60 9.07 6.98 -7.54
N ALA A 61 8.13 7.17 -6.61
CA ALA A 61 8.22 8.23 -5.62
C ALA A 61 8.99 7.79 -4.38
N THR A 62 9.59 8.75 -3.69
CA THR A 62 10.16 8.51 -2.36
C THR A 62 9.05 8.22 -1.35
N ILE A 63 9.40 7.57 -0.24
CA ILE A 63 8.43 7.30 0.83
C ILE A 63 7.84 8.59 1.43
N GLU A 64 8.61 9.69 1.45
CA GLU A 64 8.14 10.97 1.98
C GLU A 64 7.09 11.58 1.06
N GLU A 65 7.35 11.59 -0.25
CA GLU A 65 6.37 12.03 -1.25
C GLU A 65 5.10 11.18 -1.20
N ALA A 66 5.25 9.85 -1.07
CA ALA A 66 4.13 8.95 -0.99
C ALA A 66 3.26 9.18 0.25
N LYS A 67 3.87 9.45 1.40
CA LYS A 67 3.17 9.80 2.64
C LYS A 67 2.52 11.16 2.56
N SER A 68 3.22 12.18 2.04
CA SER A 68 2.67 13.53 1.88
C SER A 68 1.42 13.49 1.02
N ARG A 69 1.47 12.78 -0.11
CA ARG A 69 0.34 12.61 -1.03
C ARG A 69 -0.86 11.96 -0.34
N ALA A 70 -0.64 10.85 0.35
CA ALA A 70 -1.71 10.15 1.06
C ALA A 70 -2.32 11.01 2.18
N GLN A 71 -1.50 11.84 2.86
CA GLN A 71 -1.97 12.78 3.87
C GLN A 71 -2.74 13.97 3.28
N ASP A 72 -2.27 14.54 2.17
CA ASP A 72 -2.89 15.69 1.49
C ASP A 72 -4.27 15.34 0.94
N GLU A 73 -4.47 14.10 0.48
CA GLU A 73 -5.77 13.60 0.00
C GLU A 73 -6.68 13.13 1.15
N GLY A 74 -6.20 13.18 2.41
CA GLY A 74 -6.94 12.75 3.59
C GLY A 74 -7.20 11.23 3.64
N GLU A 75 -6.33 10.46 2.99
CA GLU A 75 -6.45 9.01 2.85
C GLU A 75 -5.80 8.28 4.02
N ASP A 76 -6.48 7.24 4.51
CA ASP A 76 -5.89 6.30 5.46
C ASP A 76 -4.94 5.36 4.68
N PHE A 77 -3.65 5.32 5.05
CA PHE A 77 -2.66 4.52 4.34
C PHE A 77 -1.93 3.49 5.21
N ILE A 78 -1.45 2.42 4.58
CA ILE A 78 -0.57 1.41 5.21
C ILE A 78 0.70 1.27 4.38
N VAL A 79 1.85 1.17 5.05
CA VAL A 79 3.13 0.89 4.39
C VAL A 79 3.45 -0.60 4.48
N LEU A 80 3.73 -1.22 3.33
CA LEU A 80 4.24 -2.59 3.22
C LEU A 80 5.62 -2.58 2.57
N LYS A 81 6.60 -3.18 3.25
CA LYS A 81 7.98 -3.30 2.76
C LYS A 81 8.22 -4.61 2.01
N ASN A 82 9.30 -4.66 1.24
CA ASN A 82 9.76 -5.83 0.48
C ASN A 82 8.82 -6.25 -0.65
N PHE A 83 8.18 -5.28 -1.31
CA PHE A 83 7.44 -5.55 -2.52
C PHE A 83 8.45 -5.88 -3.64
N THR A 84 8.52 -7.16 -4.01
CA THR A 84 9.44 -7.68 -5.03
C THR A 84 8.59 -8.24 -6.16
N HIS A 85 8.85 -7.77 -7.38
CA HIS A 85 8.12 -8.13 -8.59
C HIS A 85 8.30 -9.59 -8.97
#